data_AF-A0A937T2U2-F1
#
_entry.id   AF-A0A937T2U2-F1
#
_cell.length_a   1.000
_cell.length_b   1.000
_cell.length_c   1.000
_cell.angle_alpha   90.00
_cell.angle_beta   90.00
_cell.angle_gamma   90.00
#
_symmetry.space_group_name_H-M   'P 1'
#
loop_
_entity.id
_entity.type
_entity.pdbx_description
1 polymer ?
#
loop_
_entity_poly.entity_id
_entity_poly.type
_entity_poly.pdbx_seq_one_letter_code
_entity_poly.pdbx_strand_id
1 'polypeptide(L)'
;MLCLCRRTNSFLWLSIMVCLAGNAVVGKELFVGPSGSPDGDGTRDRPLDFARALSDSDRVHPGDTVWLLGGTYRGPFDIGESPSGTADKPIIYRAVPGERVTLTADTDARYVLQLGGTEHVWFWGMEVTIGGPPTEERGAAVSLRGGREIKLINLVIHDNPHRTGIGGSNLGSEFYGSIIYRNGQSSNALAHGTYTQNRPEDVGDDLAQLPWKIHRDCIVFQNFGWGVHSYATGPKLANLLFEGVVAYGNGDIEPMEKPTVNFLAGGCKFDDHIEVRDCFTYYPDQGNFKRGADLGYSSENGRVSVERCHFVGGVDALWVRKFHDVHVQDNVFLTANGRALNVITPDRHDPSRYEFRGNTYYKLADAPLQWNDRTFEDLPAWQQATGLDATSRLVEGRPDEPWVFLRPNEYEPDKAFLIVYNWPRTARVRVDLAKLWRLKLGTPFRIVSVEDIWGRPAAEGRLSGEPIELPMTGVYAPEFACYLVTSKRDKP
;
A
#
# COMPACT_ATOMS: atom_id res chain seq x y z
N MET A 1 10.73 -19.56 -74.82
CA MET A 1 10.48 -20.82 -75.54
C MET A 1 11.09 -21.95 -74.73
N LEU A 2 10.30 -23.00 -74.44
CA LEU A 2 10.68 -24.28 -73.83
C LEU A 2 11.03 -24.35 -72.34
N CYS A 3 9.98 -24.72 -71.61
CA CYS A 3 9.92 -25.61 -70.45
C CYS A 3 11.09 -26.61 -70.33
N LEU A 4 11.68 -26.70 -69.14
CA LEU A 4 12.26 -27.95 -68.64
C LEU A 4 12.04 -28.09 -67.13
N CYS A 5 11.28 -29.13 -66.81
CA CYS A 5 10.90 -29.61 -65.51
C CYS A 5 12.05 -30.41 -64.88
N ARG A 6 12.41 -30.17 -63.62
CA ARG A 6 13.11 -31.14 -62.77
C ARG A 6 12.60 -31.11 -61.33
N ARG A 7 11.83 -32.17 -61.04
CA ARG A 7 11.59 -32.88 -59.78
C ARG A 7 12.34 -32.39 -58.54
N THR A 8 11.60 -32.14 -57.47
CA THR A 8 12.02 -32.45 -56.09
C THR A 8 10.88 -33.17 -55.37
N ASN A 9 11.28 -34.14 -54.56
CA ASN A 9 10.46 -35.23 -54.04
C ASN A 9 9.40 -34.78 -53.03
N SER A 10 8.22 -35.38 -53.16
CA SER A 10 7.18 -35.42 -52.14
C SER A 10 7.67 -36.14 -50.89
N PHE A 11 7.69 -35.45 -49.74
CA PHE A 11 7.60 -36.09 -48.43
C PHE A 11 6.33 -35.59 -47.75
N LEU A 12 5.34 -36.46 -47.72
CA LEU A 12 4.08 -36.28 -47.02
C LEU A 12 4.36 -36.46 -45.51
N TRP A 13 4.50 -35.36 -44.77
CA TRP A 13 4.47 -35.40 -43.31
C TRP A 13 3.02 -35.19 -42.86
N LEU A 14 2.36 -36.30 -42.54
CA LEU A 14 1.06 -36.30 -41.88
C LEU A 14 1.30 -35.98 -40.40
N SER A 15 1.35 -34.69 -40.06
CA SER A 15 1.38 -34.26 -38.65
C SER A 15 0.00 -34.49 -38.03
N ILE A 16 -0.17 -35.61 -37.34
CA ILE A 16 -1.29 -35.83 -36.43
C ILE A 16 -1.14 -34.83 -35.28
N MET A 17 -1.90 -33.75 -35.34
CA MET A 17 -2.06 -32.82 -34.24
C MET A 17 -2.96 -33.48 -33.19
N VAL A 18 -2.36 -34.23 -32.27
CA VAL A 18 -3.05 -34.69 -31.07
C VAL A 18 -3.30 -33.45 -30.21
N CYS A 19 -4.51 -32.90 -30.28
CA CYS A 19 -5.01 -31.98 -29.28
C CYS A 19 -5.16 -32.74 -27.95
N LEU A 20 -4.09 -32.78 -27.15
CA LEU A 20 -4.20 -33.05 -25.73
C LEU A 20 -4.94 -31.86 -25.11
N ALA A 21 -6.27 -31.97 -25.03
CA ALA A 21 -7.07 -31.19 -24.12
C ALA A 21 -6.66 -31.60 -22.69
N GLY A 22 -5.57 -31.01 -22.20
CA GLY A 22 -5.28 -31.02 -20.77
C GLY A 22 -6.41 -30.25 -20.11
N ASN A 23 -7.32 -30.94 -19.42
CA ASN A 23 -8.23 -30.30 -18.50
C ASN A 23 -7.35 -29.51 -17.51
N ALA A 24 -7.35 -28.18 -17.61
CA ALA A 24 -6.89 -27.36 -16.52
C ALA A 24 -7.78 -27.72 -15.33
N VAL A 25 -7.24 -28.49 -14.39
CA VAL A 25 -7.93 -28.76 -13.13
C VAL A 25 -8.00 -27.41 -12.43
N VAL A 26 -9.17 -26.78 -12.52
CA VAL A 26 -9.55 -25.63 -11.70
C VAL A 26 -9.48 -26.10 -10.25
N GLY A 27 -8.85 -25.31 -9.38
CA GLY A 27 -8.80 -25.65 -7.95
C GLY A 27 -10.19 -25.73 -7.35
N LYS A 28 -10.30 -26.39 -6.20
CA LYS A 28 -11.56 -26.55 -5.49
C LYS A 28 -12.02 -25.22 -4.91
N GLU A 29 -13.33 -25.06 -4.81
CA GLU A 29 -13.94 -24.04 -3.97
C GLU A 29 -14.32 -24.67 -2.64
N LEU A 30 -13.78 -24.15 -1.55
CA LEU A 30 -14.06 -24.59 -0.19
C LEU A 30 -14.68 -23.43 0.58
N PHE A 31 -15.72 -23.70 1.36
CA PHE A 31 -16.35 -22.72 2.23
C PHE A 31 -15.96 -22.97 3.67
N VAL A 32 -15.58 -21.90 4.35
CA VAL A 32 -15.36 -21.90 5.80
C VAL A 32 -16.31 -20.93 6.48
N GLY A 33 -16.74 -21.27 7.69
CA GLY A 33 -17.71 -20.48 8.45
C GLY A 33 -17.20 -20.17 9.86
N PRO A 34 -17.68 -19.11 10.51
CA PRO A 34 -17.34 -18.81 11.90
C PRO A 34 -17.83 -19.91 12.87
N SER A 35 -18.84 -20.67 12.46
CA SER A 35 -19.33 -21.88 13.15
C SER A 35 -19.10 -23.15 12.33
N GLY A 36 -18.12 -23.13 11.41
CA GLY A 36 -17.70 -24.31 10.67
C GLY A 36 -17.13 -25.39 11.59
N SER A 37 -17.06 -26.62 11.09
CA SER A 37 -16.57 -27.78 11.82
C SER A 37 -15.30 -28.34 11.17
N PRO A 38 -14.35 -28.89 11.96
CA PRO A 38 -13.22 -29.66 11.41
C PRO A 38 -13.63 -30.85 10.54
N ASP A 39 -14.83 -31.38 10.78
CA ASP A 39 -15.44 -32.48 10.02
C ASP A 39 -16.35 -31.99 8.88
N GLY A 40 -16.40 -30.67 8.66
CA GLY A 40 -17.05 -30.07 7.50
C GLY A 40 -16.44 -30.60 6.20
N ASP A 41 -17.26 -30.73 5.17
CA ASP A 41 -16.79 -31.15 3.84
C ASP A 41 -16.33 -29.96 2.97
N GLY A 42 -16.45 -28.73 3.49
CA GLY A 42 -16.05 -27.51 2.78
C GLY A 42 -17.12 -27.04 1.79
N THR A 43 -18.34 -27.58 1.83
CA THR A 43 -19.48 -27.01 1.12
C THR A 43 -20.07 -25.83 1.89
N ARG A 44 -20.86 -24.98 1.23
CA ARG A 44 -21.54 -23.85 1.88
C ARG A 44 -22.51 -24.30 2.99
N ASP A 45 -23.12 -25.48 2.85
CA ASP A 45 -24.07 -26.04 3.82
C ASP A 45 -23.39 -26.75 5.01
N ARG A 46 -22.18 -27.26 4.79
CA ARG A 46 -21.35 -27.91 5.83
C ARG A 46 -19.93 -27.34 5.81
N PRO A 47 -19.78 -26.04 6.15
CA PRO A 47 -18.52 -25.35 6.01
C PRO A 47 -17.47 -25.90 6.96
N LEU A 48 -16.23 -25.84 6.51
CA LEU A 48 -15.06 -26.11 7.33
C LEU A 48 -14.84 -25.01 8.38
N ASP A 49 -14.20 -25.34 9.49
CA ASP A 49 -13.66 -24.28 10.35
C ASP A 49 -12.41 -23.66 9.70
N PHE A 50 -12.18 -22.38 9.98
CA PHE A 50 -11.12 -21.63 9.32
C PHE A 50 -9.71 -22.04 9.76
N ALA A 51 -9.52 -22.40 11.03
CA ALA A 51 -8.20 -22.81 11.53
C ALA A 51 -7.74 -24.09 10.83
N ARG A 52 -8.65 -25.06 10.65
CA ARG A 52 -8.34 -26.29 9.92
C ARG A 52 -8.07 -26.02 8.45
N ALA A 53 -8.88 -25.20 7.78
CA ALA A 53 -8.63 -24.85 6.38
C ALA A 53 -7.28 -24.13 6.19
N LEU A 54 -6.86 -23.32 7.17
CA LEU A 54 -5.59 -22.59 7.12
C LEU A 54 -4.37 -23.48 7.24
N SER A 55 -4.40 -24.56 8.03
CA SER A 55 -3.19 -25.32 8.36
C SER A 55 -3.19 -26.76 7.82
N ASP A 56 -4.23 -27.16 7.06
CA ASP A 56 -4.40 -28.53 6.58
C ASP A 56 -4.05 -28.70 5.10
N SER A 57 -2.81 -29.09 4.84
CA SER A 57 -2.31 -29.37 3.49
C SER A 57 -2.97 -30.58 2.81
N ASP A 58 -3.71 -31.41 3.53
CA ASP A 58 -4.49 -32.50 2.93
C ASP A 58 -5.86 -32.03 2.41
N ARG A 59 -6.32 -30.84 2.81
CA ARG A 59 -7.61 -30.27 2.40
C ARG A 59 -7.45 -29.14 1.39
N VAL A 60 -6.48 -28.25 1.59
CA VAL A 60 -6.26 -27.08 0.74
C VAL A 60 -4.98 -27.24 -0.07
N HIS A 61 -5.12 -27.12 -1.39
CA HIS A 61 -4.06 -27.39 -2.37
C HIS A 61 -3.82 -26.19 -3.30
N PRO A 62 -2.67 -26.13 -3.99
CA PRO A 62 -2.39 -25.09 -4.98
C PRO A 62 -3.54 -24.90 -6.00
N GLY A 63 -4.04 -23.67 -6.10
CA GLY A 63 -5.11 -23.27 -7.00
C GLY A 63 -6.49 -23.23 -6.35
N ASP A 64 -6.64 -23.76 -5.13
CA ASP A 64 -7.91 -23.75 -4.40
C ASP A 64 -8.29 -22.32 -3.97
N THR A 65 -9.59 -22.04 -3.96
CA THR A 65 -10.17 -20.84 -3.34
C THR A 65 -10.96 -21.25 -2.10
N VAL A 66 -10.55 -20.71 -0.95
CA VAL A 66 -11.23 -20.86 0.33
C VAL A 66 -12.07 -19.60 0.57
N TRP A 67 -13.39 -19.74 0.38
CA TRP A 67 -14.39 -18.71 0.61
C TRP A 67 -14.78 -18.62 2.10
N LEU A 68 -14.55 -17.46 2.71
CA LEU A 68 -14.95 -17.17 4.08
C LEU A 68 -16.37 -16.58 4.09
N LEU A 69 -17.30 -17.27 4.76
CA LEU A 69 -18.64 -16.79 5.02
C LEU A 69 -18.63 -15.64 6.04
N GLY A 70 -19.62 -14.76 5.96
CA GLY A 70 -19.73 -13.58 6.81
C GLY A 70 -19.85 -13.93 8.29
N GLY A 71 -19.19 -13.13 9.11
CA GLY A 71 -19.18 -13.26 10.56
C GLY A 71 -17.81 -13.03 11.17
N THR A 72 -17.72 -13.28 12.47
CA THR A 72 -16.51 -13.07 13.26
C THR A 72 -15.80 -14.39 13.53
N TYR A 73 -14.55 -14.47 13.13
CA TYR A 73 -13.66 -15.60 13.35
C TYR A 73 -12.68 -15.25 14.46
N ARG A 74 -12.70 -16.02 15.56
CA ARG A 74 -11.82 -15.81 16.70
C ARG A 74 -10.62 -16.74 16.61
N GLY A 75 -9.44 -16.14 16.44
CA GLY A 75 -8.14 -16.79 16.39
C GLY A 75 -7.44 -16.86 17.77
N PRO A 76 -6.10 -16.83 17.82
CA PRO A 76 -5.19 -16.48 16.73
C PRO A 76 -5.12 -17.54 15.62
N PHE A 77 -4.79 -17.11 14.41
CA PHE A 77 -4.65 -17.96 13.22
C PHE A 77 -3.20 -18.00 12.76
N ASP A 78 -2.68 -19.20 12.49
CA ASP A 78 -1.34 -19.42 11.95
C ASP A 78 -1.42 -20.45 10.82
N ILE A 79 -0.99 -20.07 9.62
CA ILE A 79 -0.88 -20.98 8.47
C ILE A 79 0.36 -21.87 8.56
N GLY A 80 1.41 -21.45 9.27
CA GLY A 80 2.70 -22.13 9.26
C GLY A 80 3.31 -22.23 7.85
N GLU A 81 4.16 -23.24 7.64
CA GLU A 81 4.94 -23.41 6.40
C GLU A 81 4.14 -24.04 5.26
N SER A 82 2.96 -24.56 5.55
CA SER A 82 2.08 -25.21 4.58
C SER A 82 0.61 -25.14 5.05
N PRO A 83 -0.37 -25.05 4.14
CA PRO A 83 -0.27 -25.23 2.69
C PRO A 83 0.34 -24.03 1.97
N SER A 84 0.96 -24.29 0.82
CA SER A 84 1.55 -23.28 -0.08
C SER A 84 0.96 -23.45 -1.48
N GLY A 85 0.78 -22.34 -2.18
CA GLY A 85 0.44 -22.33 -3.59
C GLY A 85 1.68 -22.45 -4.49
N THR A 86 1.48 -22.14 -5.76
CA THR A 86 2.55 -21.91 -6.73
C THR A 86 2.29 -20.62 -7.48
N ALA A 87 3.27 -20.08 -8.19
CA ALA A 87 3.11 -18.87 -9.01
C ALA A 87 1.90 -18.95 -9.97
N ASP A 88 1.69 -20.11 -10.60
CA ASP A 88 0.58 -20.33 -11.54
C ASP A 88 -0.74 -20.72 -10.87
N LYS A 89 -0.68 -21.19 -9.61
CA LYS A 89 -1.83 -21.72 -8.85
C LYS A 89 -1.72 -21.28 -7.39
N PRO A 90 -1.96 -19.99 -7.09
CA PRO A 90 -1.97 -19.51 -5.70
C PRO A 90 -3.13 -20.14 -4.93
N ILE A 91 -3.00 -20.21 -3.61
CA ILE A 91 -4.14 -20.51 -2.71
C ILE A 91 -4.76 -19.18 -2.32
N ILE A 92 -6.09 -19.05 -2.47
CA ILE A 92 -6.79 -17.80 -2.23
C ILE A 92 -7.77 -17.96 -1.06
N TYR A 93 -7.52 -17.27 0.05
CA TYR A 93 -8.47 -17.10 1.15
C TYR A 93 -9.23 -15.79 0.94
N ARG A 94 -10.53 -15.85 0.65
CA ARG A 94 -11.31 -14.69 0.22
C ARG A 94 -12.65 -14.60 0.92
N ALA A 95 -13.01 -13.42 1.41
CA ALA A 95 -14.36 -13.16 1.89
C ALA A 95 -15.39 -13.32 0.75
N VAL A 96 -16.52 -13.95 1.03
CA VAL A 96 -17.63 -14.01 0.06
C VAL A 96 -18.06 -12.58 -0.29
N PRO A 97 -18.17 -12.20 -1.58
CA PRO A 97 -18.50 -10.84 -1.97
C PRO A 97 -19.79 -10.33 -1.30
N GLY A 98 -19.70 -9.14 -0.69
CA GLY A 98 -20.81 -8.51 0.05
C GLY A 98 -21.01 -9.01 1.47
N GLU A 99 -20.25 -10.02 1.92
CA GLU A 99 -20.26 -10.50 3.31
C GLU A 99 -19.08 -9.90 4.08
N ARG A 100 -19.33 -9.40 5.30
CA ARG A 100 -18.28 -8.88 6.19
C ARG A 100 -17.65 -10.04 6.96
N VAL A 101 -16.37 -10.27 6.72
CA VAL A 101 -15.55 -11.26 7.42
C VAL A 101 -14.59 -10.52 8.35
N THR A 102 -14.75 -10.73 9.66
CA THR A 102 -13.90 -10.12 10.68
C THR A 102 -13.04 -11.19 11.33
N LEU A 103 -11.73 -11.12 11.14
CA LEU A 103 -10.76 -11.88 11.91
C LEU A 103 -10.41 -11.09 13.18
N THR A 104 -10.49 -11.76 14.32
CA THR A 104 -10.11 -11.18 15.61
C THR A 104 -9.40 -12.19 16.49
N ALA A 105 -8.77 -11.72 17.55
CA ALA A 105 -8.14 -12.56 18.56
C ALA A 105 -8.35 -11.94 19.94
N ASP A 106 -7.98 -12.68 20.97
CA ASP A 106 -7.96 -12.13 22.33
C ASP A 106 -6.88 -11.03 22.42
N THR A 107 -7.13 -10.03 23.26
CA THR A 107 -6.27 -8.87 23.53
C THR A 107 -4.77 -9.19 23.64
N ASP A 108 -4.41 -10.30 24.28
CA ASP A 108 -3.00 -10.67 24.53
C ASP A 108 -2.38 -11.53 23.40
N ALA A 109 -3.16 -11.90 22.38
CA ALA A 109 -2.66 -12.66 21.25
C ALA A 109 -1.68 -11.80 20.43
N ARG A 110 -0.43 -12.25 20.30
CA ARG A 110 0.62 -11.51 19.57
C ARG A 110 0.30 -11.22 18.10
N TYR A 111 -0.71 -11.87 17.55
CA TYR A 111 -1.23 -11.65 16.20
C TYR A 111 -2.67 -12.14 16.08
N VAL A 112 -3.39 -11.62 15.09
CA VAL A 112 -4.64 -12.23 14.62
C VAL A 112 -4.34 -13.28 13.57
N LEU A 113 -3.49 -12.93 12.59
CA LEU A 113 -3.10 -13.79 11.48
C LEU A 113 -1.57 -13.80 11.36
N GLN A 114 -0.97 -14.98 11.47
CA GLN A 114 0.45 -15.19 11.21
C GLN A 114 0.62 -15.96 9.90
N LEU A 115 1.49 -15.45 9.03
CA LEU A 115 1.89 -16.02 7.75
C LEU A 115 3.33 -16.52 7.87
N GLY A 116 3.50 -17.79 8.21
CA GLY A 116 4.75 -18.36 8.70
C GLY A 116 5.44 -19.32 7.74
N GLY A 117 6.06 -18.84 6.65
CA GLY A 117 6.85 -19.73 5.78
C GLY A 117 6.12 -20.24 4.54
N THR A 118 4.80 -20.07 4.46
CA THR A 118 4.01 -20.41 3.27
C THR A 118 4.37 -19.55 2.04
N GLU A 119 4.08 -20.06 0.84
CA GLU A 119 4.40 -19.41 -0.43
C GLU A 119 3.14 -19.26 -1.32
N HIS A 120 3.05 -18.16 -2.08
CA HIS A 120 1.98 -17.92 -3.06
C HIS A 120 0.56 -18.03 -2.48
N VAL A 121 0.34 -17.44 -1.30
CA VAL A 121 -0.97 -17.40 -0.62
C VAL A 121 -1.53 -15.99 -0.62
N TRP A 122 -2.82 -15.86 -0.95
CA TRP A 122 -3.52 -14.58 -1.02
C TRP A 122 -4.61 -14.52 0.05
N PHE A 123 -4.69 -13.40 0.78
CA PHE A 123 -5.80 -13.06 1.67
C PHE A 123 -6.53 -11.85 1.10
N TRP A 124 -7.85 -11.96 0.93
CA TRP A 124 -8.63 -10.97 0.20
C TRP A 124 -9.92 -10.58 0.93
N GLY A 125 -10.08 -9.29 1.20
CA GLY A 125 -11.39 -8.69 1.54
C GLY A 125 -11.82 -8.92 2.98
N MET A 126 -10.88 -9.07 3.90
CA MET A 126 -11.16 -9.33 5.32
C MET A 126 -10.87 -8.10 6.18
N GLU A 127 -11.65 -7.94 7.22
CA GLU A 127 -11.34 -7.07 8.34
C GLU A 127 -10.46 -7.81 9.36
N VAL A 128 -9.45 -7.14 9.90
CA VAL A 128 -8.57 -7.68 10.95
C VAL A 128 -8.49 -6.65 12.08
N THR A 129 -8.93 -7.04 13.28
CA THR A 129 -8.97 -6.15 14.46
C THR A 129 -8.80 -6.92 15.77
N ILE A 130 -8.31 -6.27 16.81
CA ILE A 130 -8.16 -6.83 18.17
C ILE A 130 -8.85 -5.88 19.15
N GLY A 131 -9.70 -6.41 20.03
CA GLY A 131 -10.31 -5.58 21.08
C GLY A 131 -9.36 -5.38 22.27
N GLY A 132 -9.40 -4.20 22.89
CA GLY A 132 -8.84 -3.90 24.23
C GLY A 132 -7.30 -3.86 24.34
N PRO A 133 -6.72 -3.10 25.30
CA PRO A 133 -5.27 -2.92 25.40
C PRO A 133 -4.55 -4.18 25.93
N PRO A 134 -3.41 -4.61 25.34
CA PRO A 134 -2.69 -5.82 25.69
C PRO A 134 -1.87 -5.64 26.97
N THR A 135 -1.61 -6.75 27.66
CA THR A 135 -0.63 -6.80 28.77
C THR A 135 0.79 -6.48 28.28
N GLU A 136 1.16 -6.94 27.08
CA GLU A 136 2.43 -6.62 26.44
C GLU A 136 2.28 -6.14 24.99
N GLU A 137 2.96 -5.05 24.69
CA GLU A 137 2.98 -4.42 23.36
C GLU A 137 4.04 -5.07 22.47
N ARG A 138 3.87 -6.32 22.03
CA ARG A 138 4.92 -7.05 21.28
C ARG A 138 4.44 -7.76 20.00
N GLY A 139 3.23 -7.47 19.53
CA GLY A 139 2.59 -8.14 18.40
C GLY A 139 2.39 -7.31 17.13
N ALA A 140 1.72 -7.91 16.14
CA ALA A 140 1.18 -7.25 14.96
C ALA A 140 -0.17 -7.87 14.57
N ALA A 141 -1.13 -7.12 14.03
CA ALA A 141 -2.42 -7.69 13.63
C ALA A 141 -2.26 -8.80 12.59
N VAL A 142 -1.46 -8.53 11.54
CA VAL A 142 -0.99 -9.51 10.56
C VAL A 142 0.53 -9.61 10.67
N SER A 143 1.02 -10.80 11.02
CA SER A 143 2.47 -11.05 11.18
C SER A 143 3.03 -11.84 10.00
N LEU A 144 4.08 -11.31 9.38
CA LEU A 144 4.86 -11.98 8.33
C LEU A 144 6.10 -12.63 8.96
N ARG A 145 6.20 -13.96 8.89
CA ARG A 145 7.34 -14.71 9.45
C ARG A 145 7.92 -15.66 8.42
N GLY A 146 8.53 -15.09 7.37
CA GLY A 146 9.06 -15.84 6.24
C GLY A 146 8.04 -16.12 5.16
N GLY A 147 8.38 -17.11 4.33
CA GLY A 147 7.61 -17.42 3.13
C GLY A 147 7.90 -16.44 2.01
N ARG A 148 7.18 -16.59 0.91
CA ARG A 148 7.34 -15.72 -0.26
C ARG A 148 6.07 -15.49 -1.07
N GLU A 149 6.05 -14.43 -1.83
CA GLU A 149 5.02 -14.11 -2.82
C GLU A 149 3.59 -14.10 -2.23
N ILE A 150 3.46 -13.53 -1.03
CA ILE A 150 2.18 -13.36 -0.34
C ILE A 150 1.44 -12.14 -0.89
N LYS A 151 0.11 -12.22 -1.00
CA LYS A 151 -0.73 -11.07 -1.30
C LYS A 151 -1.75 -10.80 -0.21
N LEU A 152 -1.81 -9.56 0.25
CA LEU A 152 -2.86 -9.05 1.15
C LEU A 152 -3.67 -8.00 0.38
N ILE A 153 -4.89 -8.35 -0.03
CA ILE A 153 -5.69 -7.60 -0.99
C ILE A 153 -6.95 -7.08 -0.29
N ASN A 154 -7.17 -5.77 -0.37
CA ASN A 154 -8.38 -5.10 0.13
C ASN A 154 -8.69 -5.45 1.59
N LEU A 155 -7.66 -5.55 2.44
CA LEU A 155 -7.85 -5.78 3.88
C LEU A 155 -8.18 -4.49 4.60
N VAL A 156 -8.91 -4.59 5.70
CA VAL A 156 -9.19 -3.46 6.60
C VAL A 156 -8.58 -3.81 7.96
N ILE A 157 -7.42 -3.23 8.26
CA ILE A 157 -6.61 -3.61 9.43
C ILE A 157 -6.59 -2.46 10.42
N HIS A 158 -7.26 -2.63 11.55
CA HIS A 158 -7.45 -1.51 12.44
C HIS A 158 -7.68 -1.82 13.90
N ASP A 159 -7.52 -0.76 14.69
CA ASP A 159 -7.77 -0.74 16.14
C ASP A 159 -7.00 -1.87 16.83
N ASN A 160 -5.84 -2.24 16.29
CA ASN A 160 -4.96 -3.23 16.88
C ASN A 160 -3.98 -2.51 17.84
N PRO A 161 -4.04 -2.79 19.15
CA PRO A 161 -3.25 -2.10 20.15
C PRO A 161 -1.78 -2.57 20.23
N HIS A 162 -1.42 -3.64 19.51
CA HIS A 162 -0.03 -4.08 19.40
C HIS A 162 0.81 -3.16 18.49
N ARG A 163 2.11 -3.44 18.35
CA ARG A 163 3.08 -2.58 17.65
C ARG A 163 2.68 -2.24 16.23
N THR A 164 2.12 -3.17 15.47
CA THR A 164 2.00 -2.95 14.03
C THR A 164 0.69 -3.47 13.47
N GLY A 165 0.13 -2.81 12.46
CA GLY A 165 -0.92 -3.39 11.62
C GLY A 165 -0.40 -4.63 10.87
N ILE A 166 0.48 -4.42 9.87
CA ILE A 166 1.19 -5.50 9.15
C ILE A 166 2.67 -5.48 9.51
N GLY A 167 3.19 -6.53 10.16
CA GLY A 167 4.55 -6.54 10.70
C GLY A 167 5.35 -7.79 10.36
N GLY A 168 6.58 -7.63 9.88
CA GLY A 168 7.56 -8.71 9.82
C GLY A 168 8.41 -8.74 8.55
N SER A 169 8.95 -9.92 8.24
CA SER A 169 9.90 -10.11 7.15
C SER A 169 9.54 -11.32 6.31
N ASN A 170 9.63 -11.17 4.99
CA ASN A 170 9.46 -12.25 4.00
C ASN A 170 10.01 -11.82 2.63
N LEU A 171 10.08 -12.76 1.68
CA LEU A 171 10.57 -12.53 0.32
C LEU A 171 9.42 -12.23 -0.65
N GLY A 172 9.33 -11.02 -1.19
CA GLY A 172 8.36 -10.75 -2.26
C GLY A 172 6.92 -10.76 -1.75
N SER A 173 6.23 -9.64 -1.80
CA SER A 173 4.83 -9.58 -1.36
C SER A 173 4.15 -8.35 -1.91
N GLU A 174 2.84 -8.45 -2.10
CA GLU A 174 2.01 -7.34 -2.49
C GLU A 174 0.98 -7.04 -1.40
N PHE A 175 1.04 -5.82 -0.87
CA PHE A 175 0.01 -5.24 -0.03
C PHE A 175 -0.80 -4.31 -0.92
N TYR A 176 -2.02 -4.71 -1.27
CA TYR A 176 -2.83 -4.05 -2.27
C TYR A 176 -4.13 -3.53 -1.68
N GLY A 177 -4.52 -2.30 -2.01
CA GLY A 177 -5.88 -1.79 -1.82
C GLY A 177 -6.36 -1.75 -0.36
N SER A 178 -5.46 -1.89 0.60
CA SER A 178 -5.80 -2.12 2.01
C SER A 178 -5.90 -0.81 2.78
N ILE A 179 -6.80 -0.77 3.75
CA ILE A 179 -7.05 0.39 4.63
C ILE A 179 -6.52 0.04 6.02
N ILE A 180 -5.51 0.78 6.51
CA ILE A 180 -4.72 0.42 7.69
C ILE A 180 -4.64 1.60 8.66
N TYR A 181 -5.34 1.53 9.79
CA TYR A 181 -5.45 2.66 10.71
C TYR A 181 -5.58 2.31 12.19
N ARG A 182 -5.25 3.27 13.05
CA ARG A 182 -5.35 3.16 14.52
C ARG A 182 -4.68 1.91 15.09
N ASN A 183 -3.57 1.50 14.47
CA ASN A 183 -2.72 0.43 14.99
C ASN A 183 -1.64 1.03 15.90
N GLY A 184 -1.31 0.33 16.99
CA GLY A 184 -0.45 0.80 18.07
C GLY A 184 -1.22 1.39 19.26
N GLN A 185 -0.47 1.97 20.19
CA GLN A 185 -0.98 2.77 21.30
C GLN A 185 0.10 3.78 21.74
N SER A 186 -0.25 4.78 22.55
CA SER A 186 0.66 5.90 22.84
C SER A 186 1.88 5.57 23.70
N SER A 187 1.78 4.56 24.58
CA SER A 187 2.93 4.02 25.30
C SER A 187 3.93 3.30 24.38
N ASN A 188 3.52 2.98 23.15
CA ASN A 188 4.29 2.21 22.19
C ASN A 188 5.12 3.10 21.27
N ALA A 189 6.37 3.34 21.65
CA ALA A 189 7.33 4.08 20.82
C ALA A 189 7.72 3.36 19.51
N LEU A 190 7.13 2.20 19.20
CA LEU A 190 7.36 1.39 18.00
C LEU A 190 6.04 1.03 17.30
N ALA A 191 5.04 1.92 17.41
CA ALA A 191 3.78 1.79 16.70
C ALA A 191 3.95 2.05 15.19
N HIS A 192 3.41 1.18 14.33
CA HIS A 192 3.46 1.33 12.88
C HIS A 192 2.15 0.91 12.20
N GLY A 193 1.79 1.55 11.09
CA GLY A 193 0.77 1.02 10.18
C GLY A 193 1.27 -0.26 9.51
N THR A 194 2.39 -0.15 8.79
CA THR A 194 3.14 -1.30 8.28
C THR A 194 4.59 -1.25 8.72
N TYR A 195 5.16 -2.40 9.05
CA TYR A 195 6.57 -2.59 9.34
C TYR A 195 7.08 -3.80 8.56
N THR A 196 7.70 -3.58 7.40
CA THR A 196 8.03 -4.68 6.49
C THR A 196 9.50 -4.70 6.12
N GLN A 197 10.05 -5.91 6.03
CA GLN A 197 11.46 -6.15 5.70
C GLN A 197 11.56 -7.19 4.60
N ASN A 198 12.61 -7.11 3.77
CA ASN A 198 13.07 -8.27 3.03
C ASN A 198 13.65 -9.31 4.02
N ARG A 199 13.82 -10.54 3.56
CA ARG A 199 14.67 -11.55 4.20
C ARG A 199 15.89 -11.84 3.32
N PRO A 200 16.88 -10.94 3.26
CA PRO A 200 18.04 -11.09 2.38
C PRO A 200 18.89 -12.32 2.73
N GLU A 201 18.81 -12.82 3.97
CA GLU A 201 19.45 -14.07 4.36
C GLU A 201 19.07 -15.25 3.44
N ASP A 202 17.93 -15.18 2.78
CA ASP A 202 17.45 -16.20 1.85
C ASP A 202 18.05 -16.06 0.43
N VAL A 203 18.71 -14.93 0.10
CA VAL A 203 19.29 -14.66 -1.24
C VAL A 203 20.76 -14.21 -1.23
N GLY A 204 21.34 -13.97 -0.05
CA GLY A 204 22.73 -13.53 0.09
C GLY A 204 22.95 -12.05 -0.28
N ASP A 205 24.13 -11.73 -0.81
CA ASP A 205 24.52 -10.34 -1.12
C ASP A 205 24.01 -9.82 -2.47
N ASP A 206 23.42 -10.68 -3.31
CA ASP A 206 22.87 -10.30 -4.61
C ASP A 206 21.42 -9.79 -4.48
N LEU A 207 21.31 -8.52 -4.12
CA LEU A 207 20.02 -7.85 -3.91
C LEU A 207 19.16 -7.78 -5.18
N ALA A 208 19.74 -7.88 -6.37
CA ALA A 208 19.00 -7.84 -7.62
C ALA A 208 18.09 -9.08 -7.79
N GLN A 209 18.36 -10.18 -7.09
CA GLN A 209 17.53 -11.38 -7.11
C GLN A 209 16.34 -11.32 -6.13
N LEU A 210 16.26 -10.29 -5.27
CA LEU A 210 15.12 -10.15 -4.38
C LEU A 210 13.84 -9.93 -5.18
N PRO A 211 12.77 -10.70 -4.96
CA PRO A 211 11.48 -10.34 -5.51
C PRO A 211 10.98 -9.02 -4.94
N TRP A 212 10.17 -8.31 -5.72
CA TRP A 212 9.65 -7.01 -5.33
C TRP A 212 8.73 -7.10 -4.12
N LYS A 213 8.94 -6.21 -3.16
CA LYS A 213 7.97 -5.94 -2.10
C LYS A 213 7.20 -4.69 -2.45
N ILE A 214 5.89 -4.85 -2.64
CA ILE A 214 5.01 -3.87 -3.26
C ILE A 214 3.97 -3.43 -2.23
N HIS A 215 3.86 -2.13 -2.01
CA HIS A 215 2.67 -1.51 -1.42
C HIS A 215 1.97 -0.73 -2.53
N ARG A 216 0.74 -1.12 -2.88
CA ARG A 216 0.01 -0.51 -3.99
C ARG A 216 -1.40 -0.13 -3.57
N ASP A 217 -1.77 1.12 -3.84
CA ASP A 217 -3.11 1.65 -3.59
C ASP A 217 -3.61 1.44 -2.14
N CYS A 218 -2.70 1.40 -1.15
CA CYS A 218 -3.07 1.29 0.25
C CYS A 218 -3.31 2.68 0.87
N ILE A 219 -4.24 2.76 1.81
CA ILE A 219 -4.46 3.95 2.63
C ILE A 219 -4.02 3.64 4.06
N VAL A 220 -2.96 4.29 4.53
CA VAL A 220 -2.32 4.06 5.83
C VAL A 220 -2.36 5.32 6.66
N PHE A 221 -3.23 5.38 7.66
CA PHE A 221 -3.50 6.64 8.34
C PHE A 221 -3.75 6.50 9.82
N GLN A 222 -3.50 7.57 10.57
CA GLN A 222 -3.77 7.65 12.00
C GLN A 222 -3.35 6.38 12.75
N ASN A 223 -2.17 5.84 12.45
CA ASN A 223 -1.53 4.86 13.31
C ASN A 223 -0.83 5.60 14.46
N PHE A 224 -0.65 4.97 15.60
CA PHE A 224 -0.13 5.67 16.79
C PHE A 224 1.34 6.13 16.64
N GLY A 225 2.08 5.63 15.66
CA GLY A 225 3.46 6.03 15.37
C GLY A 225 3.69 6.30 13.89
N TRP A 226 4.51 5.49 13.23
CA TRP A 226 4.78 5.65 11.80
C TRP A 226 3.63 5.09 10.95
N GLY A 227 3.47 5.60 9.74
CA GLY A 227 2.57 5.02 8.75
C GLY A 227 3.18 3.79 8.10
N VAL A 228 3.68 3.96 6.88
CA VAL A 228 4.46 2.94 6.18
C VAL A 228 5.90 2.95 6.70
N HIS A 229 6.42 1.80 7.14
CA HIS A 229 7.78 1.68 7.67
C HIS A 229 8.50 0.46 7.10
N SER A 230 9.08 0.58 5.90
CA SER A 230 9.99 -0.44 5.38
C SER A 230 11.41 -0.19 5.88
N TYR A 231 11.76 -0.81 7.01
CA TYR A 231 12.97 -0.48 7.76
C TYR A 231 13.70 -1.67 8.33
N ALA A 232 15.02 -1.62 8.31
CA ALA A 232 15.89 -2.65 8.86
C ALA A 232 17.15 -2.09 9.54
N THR A 233 17.50 -2.66 10.69
CA THR A 233 18.81 -2.42 11.34
C THR A 233 19.87 -3.45 10.96
N GLY A 234 19.43 -4.67 10.65
CA GLY A 234 20.26 -5.85 10.41
C GLY A 234 20.35 -6.27 8.95
N PRO A 235 19.22 -6.58 8.28
CA PRO A 235 19.22 -6.93 6.86
C PRO A 235 19.37 -5.70 5.94
N LYS A 236 19.89 -5.93 4.73
CA LYS A 236 19.79 -5.00 3.59
C LYS A 236 18.34 -4.94 3.08
N LEU A 237 17.92 -3.84 2.46
CA LEU A 237 16.60 -3.76 1.80
C LEU A 237 16.79 -3.60 0.30
N ALA A 238 15.93 -4.24 -0.50
CA ALA A 238 15.91 -3.91 -1.93
C ALA A 238 14.60 -4.23 -2.62
N ASN A 239 14.44 -3.67 -3.82
CA ASN A 239 13.31 -3.88 -4.72
C ASN A 239 12.00 -3.57 -4.00
N LEU A 240 11.91 -2.33 -3.48
CA LEU A 240 10.73 -1.85 -2.78
C LEU A 240 9.96 -0.92 -3.72
N LEU A 241 8.70 -1.26 -4.01
CA LEU A 241 7.81 -0.42 -4.79
C LEU A 241 6.68 0.10 -3.91
N PHE A 242 6.45 1.40 -3.97
CA PHE A 242 5.30 2.06 -3.39
C PHE A 242 4.58 2.83 -4.48
N GLU A 243 3.33 2.47 -4.75
CA GLU A 243 2.57 3.01 -5.86
C GLU A 243 1.16 3.39 -5.41
N GLY A 244 0.72 4.63 -5.60
CA GLY A 244 -0.65 5.01 -5.22
C GLY A 244 -0.92 5.00 -3.72
N VAL A 245 0.12 4.88 -2.88
CA VAL A 245 -0.04 4.79 -1.43
C VAL A 245 -0.43 6.16 -0.88
N VAL A 246 -1.48 6.19 -0.06
CA VAL A 246 -1.89 7.38 0.68
C VAL A 246 -1.50 7.19 2.14
N ALA A 247 -0.63 8.05 2.66
CA ALA A 247 -0.21 8.01 4.06
C ALA A 247 -0.46 9.35 4.75
N TYR A 248 -1.35 9.40 5.74
CA TYR A 248 -1.70 10.66 6.38
C TYR A 248 -1.93 10.55 7.89
N GLY A 249 -1.59 11.61 8.62
CA GLY A 249 -1.94 11.70 10.03
C GLY A 249 -1.31 10.65 10.94
N ASN A 250 -0.26 9.95 10.49
CA ASN A 250 0.35 8.90 11.30
C ASN A 250 1.16 9.53 12.44
N GLY A 251 0.86 9.09 13.66
CA GLY A 251 1.38 9.65 14.90
C GLY A 251 0.67 10.92 15.36
N ASP A 252 -0.45 11.31 14.75
CA ASP A 252 -1.22 12.50 15.14
C ASP A 252 -2.35 12.21 16.13
N ILE A 253 -2.68 10.94 16.40
CA ILE A 253 -3.77 10.56 17.32
C ILE A 253 -3.53 11.18 18.71
N GLU A 254 -2.28 11.15 19.17
CA GLU A 254 -1.84 11.76 20.42
C GLU A 254 -0.52 12.50 20.21
N PRO A 255 -0.23 13.56 21.00
CA PRO A 255 1.05 14.26 20.92
C PRO A 255 2.21 13.32 21.22
N MET A 256 2.99 12.97 20.19
CA MET A 256 4.23 12.23 20.38
C MET A 256 5.40 13.17 20.57
N GLU A 257 6.23 12.91 21.59
CA GLU A 257 7.48 13.65 21.84
C GLU A 257 8.59 13.31 20.82
N LYS A 258 8.37 12.29 19.97
CA LYS A 258 9.34 11.82 18.98
C LYS A 258 8.86 12.09 17.55
N PRO A 259 9.80 12.23 16.60
CA PRO A 259 9.42 12.39 15.22
C PRO A 259 8.71 11.15 14.66
N THR A 260 7.55 11.36 14.03
CA THR A 260 6.85 10.34 13.25
C THR A 260 6.85 10.69 11.78
N VAL A 261 6.69 9.66 10.95
CA VAL A 261 6.73 9.81 9.50
C VAL A 261 5.53 9.08 8.91
N ASN A 262 4.86 9.70 7.93
CA ASN A 262 3.81 9.04 7.17
C ASN A 262 4.39 7.86 6.36
N PHE A 263 5.59 8.04 5.82
CA PHE A 263 6.21 7.10 4.92
C PHE A 263 7.72 7.01 5.16
N LEU A 264 8.25 5.82 5.48
CA LEU A 264 9.69 5.58 5.54
C LEU A 264 10.07 4.31 4.79
N ALA A 265 11.09 4.42 3.94
CA ALA A 265 11.77 3.29 3.32
C ALA A 265 13.29 3.47 3.45
N GLY A 266 13.96 2.65 4.25
CA GLY A 266 15.42 2.64 4.39
C GLY A 266 15.90 2.05 5.71
N GLY A 267 17.21 1.91 5.90
CA GLY A 267 17.77 1.18 7.05
C GLY A 267 19.15 1.62 7.54
N CYS A 268 19.75 0.77 8.37
CA CYS A 268 21.12 0.91 8.85
C CYS A 268 22.12 0.08 8.04
N LYS A 269 21.66 -0.55 6.95
CA LYS A 269 22.45 -1.31 5.98
C LYS A 269 22.05 -0.88 4.57
N PHE A 270 22.91 -1.18 3.62
CA PHE A 270 22.72 -0.79 2.22
C PHE A 270 21.32 -1.13 1.72
N ASP A 271 20.60 -0.10 1.27
CA ASP A 271 19.31 -0.23 0.61
C ASP A 271 19.50 -0.01 -0.90
N ASP A 272 18.78 -0.76 -1.74
CA ASP A 272 18.85 -0.58 -3.20
C ASP A 272 17.50 -0.64 -3.89
N HIS A 273 17.37 0.10 -5.00
CA HIS A 273 16.21 0.05 -5.87
C HIS A 273 14.87 0.28 -5.15
N ILE A 274 14.73 1.49 -4.61
CA ILE A 274 13.48 1.99 -4.03
C ILE A 274 12.74 2.83 -5.07
N GLU A 275 11.50 2.45 -5.38
CA GLU A 275 10.61 3.18 -6.27
C GLU A 275 9.38 3.70 -5.51
N VAL A 276 9.15 5.01 -5.57
CA VAL A 276 7.97 5.66 -5.00
C VAL A 276 7.29 6.43 -6.11
N ARG A 277 6.05 6.05 -6.45
CA ARG A 277 5.32 6.71 -7.52
C ARG A 277 3.85 6.93 -7.24
N ASP A 278 3.32 8.04 -7.71
CA ASP A 278 1.89 8.34 -7.62
C ASP A 278 1.36 8.29 -6.17
N CYS A 279 2.22 8.53 -5.17
CA CYS A 279 1.90 8.46 -3.74
C CYS A 279 1.45 9.82 -3.18
N PHE A 280 0.76 9.79 -2.04
CA PHE A 280 0.12 10.94 -1.42
C PHE A 280 0.44 10.98 0.06
N THR A 281 0.90 12.12 0.57
CA THR A 281 1.00 12.35 2.03
C THR A 281 0.09 13.48 2.47
N TYR A 282 -0.31 13.48 3.74
CA TYR A 282 -0.94 14.64 4.35
C TYR A 282 -0.63 14.74 5.84
N TYR A 283 -0.31 15.96 6.27
CA TYR A 283 -0.38 16.44 7.65
C TYR A 283 -0.95 17.86 7.62
N PRO A 284 -1.69 18.28 8.66
CA PRO A 284 -2.07 19.68 8.80
C PRO A 284 -0.82 20.56 9.00
N ASP A 285 -0.96 21.86 8.72
CA ASP A 285 0.15 22.83 8.87
C ASP A 285 0.75 22.88 10.28
N GLN A 286 -0.05 22.52 11.28
CA GLN A 286 0.30 22.58 12.69
C GLN A 286 0.75 21.19 13.17
N GLY A 287 2.04 21.01 13.43
CA GLY A 287 2.56 19.75 13.96
C GLY A 287 4.08 19.73 14.02
N ASN A 288 4.64 19.72 15.24
CA ASN A 288 6.07 19.56 15.43
C ASN A 288 6.48 18.10 15.12
N PHE A 289 7.64 17.93 14.49
CA PHE A 289 8.30 16.63 14.26
C PHE A 289 7.56 15.61 13.36
N LYS A 290 6.63 16.05 12.51
CA LYS A 290 5.95 15.17 11.54
C LYS A 290 6.62 15.27 10.18
N ARG A 291 7.05 14.18 9.56
CA ARG A 291 7.66 14.19 8.21
C ARG A 291 6.80 13.45 7.20
N GLY A 292 6.68 13.99 5.99
CA GLY A 292 5.92 13.39 4.90
C GLY A 292 6.52 12.04 4.50
N ALA A 293 7.70 12.07 3.90
CA ALA A 293 8.41 10.87 3.48
C ALA A 293 9.91 10.91 3.79
N ASP A 294 10.43 9.78 4.27
CA ASP A 294 11.83 9.53 4.54
C ASP A 294 12.33 8.38 3.66
N LEU A 295 13.18 8.68 2.68
CA LEU A 295 13.85 7.68 1.85
C LEU A 295 15.31 7.57 2.24
N GLY A 296 15.76 6.35 2.54
CA GLY A 296 17.05 6.07 3.18
C GLY A 296 17.02 6.40 4.67
N TYR A 297 18.03 5.94 5.42
CA TYR A 297 18.16 6.25 6.85
C TYR A 297 19.61 6.56 7.24
N SER A 298 20.39 5.60 7.73
CA SER A 298 21.75 5.88 8.24
C SER A 298 22.89 5.33 7.37
N SER A 299 22.63 4.31 6.55
CA SER A 299 23.56 3.72 5.57
C SER A 299 23.65 4.50 4.28
N GLU A 300 24.73 4.27 3.52
CA GLU A 300 24.77 4.56 2.09
C GLU A 300 23.96 3.53 1.30
N ASN A 301 23.33 3.96 0.22
CA ASN A 301 22.30 3.25 -0.51
C ASN A 301 22.54 3.38 -2.03
N GLY A 302 22.02 2.44 -2.81
CA GLY A 302 22.16 2.42 -4.27
C GLY A 302 21.25 3.45 -4.95
N ARG A 303 20.12 2.99 -5.50
CA ARG A 303 19.21 3.82 -6.29
C ARG A 303 17.86 4.11 -5.61
N VAL A 304 17.37 5.33 -5.78
CA VAL A 304 16.00 5.74 -5.46
C VAL A 304 15.36 6.53 -6.60
N SER A 305 14.09 6.23 -6.90
CA SER A 305 13.27 6.98 -7.86
C SER A 305 11.97 7.43 -7.19
N VAL A 306 11.65 8.72 -7.32
CA VAL A 306 10.45 9.35 -6.75
C VAL A 306 9.74 10.13 -7.85
N GLU A 307 8.53 9.71 -8.22
CA GLU A 307 7.82 10.31 -9.33
C GLU A 307 6.32 10.52 -9.12
N ARG A 308 5.79 11.64 -9.64
CA ARG A 308 4.34 11.93 -9.63
C ARG A 308 3.67 11.88 -8.25
N CYS A 309 4.43 12.11 -7.19
CA CYS A 309 3.94 12.07 -5.82
C CYS A 309 3.47 13.46 -5.35
N HIS A 310 2.55 13.48 -4.39
CA HIS A 310 2.08 14.68 -3.69
C HIS A 310 2.51 14.62 -2.23
N PHE A 311 3.62 15.29 -1.91
CA PHE A 311 4.11 15.42 -0.55
C PHE A 311 3.54 16.67 0.09
N VAL A 312 2.38 16.51 0.73
CA VAL A 312 1.66 17.59 1.42
C VAL A 312 1.84 17.46 2.92
N GLY A 313 2.16 18.58 3.57
CA GLY A 313 2.25 18.71 5.02
C GLY A 313 3.56 18.18 5.63
N GLY A 314 3.66 18.33 6.94
CA GLY A 314 4.81 17.95 7.74
C GLY A 314 5.89 19.03 7.79
N VAL A 315 6.78 18.92 8.77
CA VAL A 315 7.98 19.74 8.91
C VAL A 315 8.93 19.51 7.75
N ASP A 316 8.99 18.30 7.19
CA ASP A 316 9.71 18.06 5.95
C ASP A 316 8.87 17.20 5.02
N ALA A 317 8.68 17.64 3.78
CA ALA A 317 7.83 16.95 2.83
C ALA A 317 8.51 15.68 2.30
N LEU A 318 9.77 15.78 1.87
CA LEU A 318 10.59 14.63 1.45
C LEU A 318 12.03 14.74 1.94
N TRP A 319 12.52 13.65 2.53
CA TRP A 319 13.94 13.40 2.77
C TRP A 319 14.45 12.32 1.81
N VAL A 320 15.61 12.58 1.21
CA VAL A 320 16.39 11.61 0.44
C VAL A 320 17.77 11.50 1.05
N ARG A 321 18.10 10.33 1.60
CA ARG A 321 19.33 10.13 2.38
C ARG A 321 20.26 9.08 1.76
N LYS A 322 21.46 9.54 1.47
CA LYS A 322 22.67 8.77 1.16
C LYS A 322 22.52 7.78 0.01
N PHE A 323 21.73 8.12 -1.01
CA PHE A 323 21.68 7.35 -2.25
C PHE A 323 22.76 7.81 -3.23
N HIS A 324 23.36 6.87 -3.95
CA HIS A 324 24.34 7.15 -5.00
C HIS A 324 23.69 7.49 -6.35
N ASP A 325 22.42 7.13 -6.55
CA ASP A 325 21.65 7.37 -7.77
C ASP A 325 20.23 7.83 -7.40
N VAL A 326 19.88 9.07 -7.73
CA VAL A 326 18.66 9.76 -7.25
C VAL A 326 17.91 10.36 -8.44
N HIS A 327 16.67 9.94 -8.63
CA HIS A 327 15.74 10.58 -9.56
C HIS A 327 14.50 11.07 -8.83
N VAL A 328 14.24 12.38 -8.85
CA VAL A 328 13.07 13.01 -8.23
C VAL A 328 12.37 13.88 -9.28
N GLN A 329 11.27 13.38 -9.85
CA GLN A 329 10.63 13.99 -11.00
C GLN A 329 9.11 14.15 -10.90
N ASP A 330 8.59 15.23 -11.46
CA ASP A 330 7.15 15.46 -11.61
C ASP A 330 6.36 15.40 -10.30
N ASN A 331 6.99 15.71 -9.16
CA ASN A 331 6.37 15.69 -7.84
C ASN A 331 5.80 17.06 -7.46
N VAL A 332 4.87 17.05 -6.51
CA VAL A 332 4.32 18.25 -5.87
C VAL A 332 4.75 18.26 -4.41
N PHE A 333 5.37 19.37 -3.99
CA PHE A 333 5.75 19.61 -2.60
C PHE A 333 4.94 20.80 -2.08
N LEU A 334 4.27 20.62 -0.95
CA LEU A 334 3.55 21.69 -0.27
C LEU A 334 3.67 21.50 1.23
N THR A 335 4.44 22.38 1.88
CA THR A 335 4.60 22.41 3.34
C THR A 335 4.42 23.83 3.84
N ALA A 336 3.85 23.95 5.05
CA ALA A 336 3.62 25.23 5.70
C ALA A 336 4.75 25.64 6.65
N ASN A 337 5.49 24.68 7.22
CA ASN A 337 6.38 24.92 8.36
C ASN A 337 7.66 24.06 8.33
N GLY A 338 8.25 23.86 7.15
CA GLY A 338 9.62 23.39 7.05
C GLY A 338 10.06 23.00 5.64
N ARG A 339 10.99 22.05 5.47
CA ARG A 339 11.68 21.87 4.18
C ARG A 339 10.80 21.17 3.16
N ALA A 340 10.71 21.74 1.96
CA ALA A 340 10.05 21.06 0.85
C ALA A 340 10.84 19.84 0.40
N LEU A 341 12.18 19.92 0.46
CA LEU A 341 13.07 18.83 0.09
C LEU A 341 14.34 18.90 0.95
N ASN A 342 14.76 17.75 1.48
CA ASN A 342 16.02 17.60 2.17
C ASN A 342 16.82 16.44 1.57
N VAL A 343 17.97 16.75 0.96
CA VAL A 343 18.87 15.77 0.34
C VAL A 343 20.15 15.70 1.16
N ILE A 344 20.50 14.49 1.59
CA ILE A 344 21.79 14.19 2.21
C ILE A 344 22.50 13.21 1.27
N THR A 345 23.68 13.57 0.76
CA THR A 345 24.47 12.71 -0.14
C THR A 345 25.42 11.81 0.66
N PRO A 346 25.91 10.71 0.07
CA PRO A 346 27.11 10.04 0.55
C PRO A 346 28.33 10.99 0.56
N ASP A 347 29.33 10.68 1.40
CA ASP A 347 30.56 11.48 1.52
C ASP A 347 31.30 11.56 0.17
N ARG A 348 31.28 10.46 -0.59
CA ARG A 348 31.75 10.39 -1.98
C ARG A 348 30.57 10.06 -2.87
N HIS A 349 30.18 11.00 -3.73
CA HIS A 349 29.11 10.81 -4.69
C HIS A 349 29.47 11.41 -6.04
N ASP A 350 28.81 10.95 -7.10
CA ASP A 350 28.88 11.51 -8.44
C ASP A 350 27.66 12.43 -8.65
N PRO A 351 27.82 13.77 -8.70
CA PRO A 351 26.70 14.69 -8.89
C PRO A 351 25.91 14.46 -10.19
N SER A 352 26.49 13.80 -11.20
CA SER A 352 25.78 13.51 -12.46
C SER A 352 24.69 12.43 -12.31
N ARG A 353 24.69 11.71 -11.18
CA ARG A 353 23.68 10.69 -10.82
C ARG A 353 22.46 11.26 -10.09
N TYR A 354 22.39 12.57 -9.95
CA TYR A 354 21.30 13.27 -9.26
C TYR A 354 20.46 14.02 -10.29
N GLU A 355 19.24 13.55 -10.53
CA GLU A 355 18.29 14.16 -11.45
C GLU A 355 17.06 14.66 -10.69
N PHE A 356 16.82 15.96 -10.80
CA PHE A 356 15.61 16.63 -10.33
C PHE A 356 14.98 17.36 -11.52
N ARG A 357 13.69 17.17 -11.77
CA ARG A 357 13.00 17.83 -12.90
C ARG A 357 11.48 17.83 -12.78
N GLY A 358 10.81 18.81 -13.38
CA GLY A 358 9.35 18.85 -13.52
C GLY A 358 8.57 18.95 -12.20
N ASN A 359 9.25 19.15 -11.08
CA ASN A 359 8.66 19.29 -9.76
C ASN A 359 7.96 20.65 -9.60
N THR A 360 6.91 20.70 -8.79
CA THR A 360 6.23 21.92 -8.38
C THR A 360 6.34 22.10 -6.87
N TYR A 361 6.90 23.23 -6.45
CA TYR A 361 7.09 23.58 -5.04
C TYR A 361 6.12 24.70 -4.69
N TYR A 362 5.17 24.42 -3.79
CA TYR A 362 4.27 25.43 -3.22
C TYR A 362 4.89 26.00 -1.96
N LYS A 363 5.15 27.32 -1.96
CA LYS A 363 5.70 28.07 -0.83
C LYS A 363 4.57 28.79 -0.12
N LEU A 364 4.15 28.25 1.02
CA LEU A 364 3.10 28.85 1.85
C LEU A 364 3.63 29.92 2.80
N ALA A 365 4.80 29.63 3.38
CA ALA A 365 5.58 30.50 4.24
C ALA A 365 7.06 30.22 3.95
N ASP A 366 7.80 29.66 4.90
CA ASP A 366 9.16 29.17 4.67
C ASP A 366 9.11 27.72 4.21
N ALA A 367 9.51 27.47 2.97
CA ALA A 367 9.61 26.13 2.37
C ALA A 367 11.02 25.87 1.81
N PRO A 368 12.08 25.95 2.65
CA PRO A 368 13.46 25.85 2.17
C PRO A 368 13.76 24.48 1.55
N LEU A 369 14.76 24.46 0.68
CA LEU A 369 15.36 23.23 0.18
C LEU A 369 16.74 23.05 0.84
N GLN A 370 17.14 21.81 1.10
CA GLN A 370 18.41 21.51 1.75
C GLN A 370 19.24 20.48 1.00
N TRP A 371 20.53 20.78 0.82
CA TRP A 371 21.53 19.89 0.23
C TRP A 371 22.71 19.79 1.21
N ASN A 372 22.85 18.63 1.85
CA ASN A 372 23.79 18.41 2.95
C ASN A 372 23.63 19.49 4.04
N ASP A 373 24.69 20.19 4.40
CA ASP A 373 24.66 21.23 5.43
C ASP A 373 24.24 22.62 4.91
N ARG A 374 23.87 22.73 3.63
CA ARG A 374 23.47 24.00 3.00
C ARG A 374 21.95 24.09 2.88
N THR A 375 21.39 25.16 3.43
CA THR A 375 19.98 25.52 3.29
C THR A 375 19.83 26.62 2.25
N PHE A 376 18.86 26.45 1.35
CA PHE A 376 18.45 27.41 0.35
C PHE A 376 17.05 27.91 0.69
N GLU A 377 16.86 29.23 0.60
CA GLU A 377 15.60 29.87 0.97
C GLU A 377 14.42 29.36 0.14
N ASP A 378 14.66 29.08 -1.14
CA ASP A 378 13.65 28.64 -2.10
C ASP A 378 14.27 27.89 -3.29
N LEU A 379 13.41 27.52 -4.25
CA LEU A 379 13.81 26.81 -5.46
C LEU A 379 14.76 27.63 -6.36
N PRO A 380 14.54 28.93 -6.66
CA PRO A 380 15.51 29.73 -7.40
C PRO A 380 16.92 29.72 -6.81
N ALA A 381 17.06 29.87 -5.49
CA ALA A 381 18.36 29.81 -4.82
C ALA A 381 19.01 28.42 -4.95
N TRP A 382 18.21 27.36 -4.83
CA TRP A 382 18.64 25.98 -5.06
C TRP A 382 19.14 25.76 -6.49
N GLN A 383 18.35 26.14 -7.49
CA GLN A 383 18.66 25.98 -8.91
C GLN A 383 19.95 26.71 -9.28
N GLN A 384 20.11 27.95 -8.80
CA GLN A 384 21.31 28.75 -9.04
C GLN A 384 22.57 28.08 -8.44
N ALA A 385 22.46 27.53 -7.23
CA ALA A 385 23.62 26.99 -6.52
C ALA A 385 24.01 25.57 -6.96
N THR A 386 23.03 24.74 -7.33
CA THR A 386 23.25 23.33 -7.66
C THR A 386 23.33 23.07 -9.16
N GLY A 387 22.71 23.91 -9.99
CA GLY A 387 22.51 23.65 -11.42
C GLY A 387 21.49 22.53 -11.70
N LEU A 388 20.82 22.00 -10.67
CA LEU A 388 19.81 20.96 -10.77
C LEU A 388 18.40 21.56 -10.83
N ASP A 389 17.42 20.71 -11.16
CA ASP A 389 15.99 21.04 -11.07
C ASP A 389 15.52 22.18 -11.98
N ALA A 390 16.22 22.40 -13.10
CA ALA A 390 16.04 23.56 -13.99
C ALA A 390 14.64 23.64 -14.64
N THR A 391 13.92 22.52 -14.75
CA THR A 391 12.56 22.48 -15.35
C THR A 391 11.44 22.58 -14.32
N SER A 392 11.79 22.66 -13.04
CA SER A 392 10.83 22.76 -11.94
C SER A 392 10.44 24.21 -11.66
N ARG A 393 9.32 24.39 -10.95
CA ARG A 393 8.75 25.71 -10.68
C ARG A 393 8.38 25.91 -9.21
N LEU A 394 8.51 27.16 -8.78
CA LEU A 394 8.00 27.66 -7.51
C LEU A 394 6.61 28.29 -7.74
N VAL A 395 5.67 28.02 -6.84
CA VAL A 395 4.34 28.63 -6.80
C VAL A 395 4.13 29.22 -5.42
N GLU A 396 3.77 30.49 -5.35
CA GLU A 396 3.49 31.17 -4.08
C GLU A 396 2.07 30.87 -3.60
N GLY A 397 1.91 30.65 -2.30
CA GLY A 397 0.62 30.41 -1.66
C GLY A 397 0.03 29.02 -1.89
N ARG A 398 -1.23 28.85 -1.50
CA ARG A 398 -1.98 27.60 -1.68
C ARG A 398 -2.60 27.52 -3.07
N PRO A 399 -2.87 26.31 -3.58
CA PRO A 399 -3.71 26.15 -4.76
C PRO A 399 -5.12 26.73 -4.54
N ASP A 400 -5.72 27.26 -5.60
CA ASP A 400 -7.07 27.86 -5.53
C ASP A 400 -8.21 26.84 -5.74
N GLU A 401 -7.92 25.68 -6.31
CA GLU A 401 -8.90 24.66 -6.69
C GLU A 401 -8.59 23.33 -6.03
N PRO A 402 -9.58 22.54 -5.60
CA PRO A 402 -9.34 21.25 -4.97
C PRO A 402 -8.62 20.29 -5.92
N TRP A 403 -7.68 19.50 -5.39
CA TRP A 403 -7.12 18.37 -6.10
C TRP A 403 -7.90 17.11 -5.77
N VAL A 404 -8.38 16.43 -6.81
CA VAL A 404 -9.21 15.24 -6.70
C VAL A 404 -8.57 14.13 -7.52
N PHE A 405 -8.15 13.06 -6.84
CA PHE A 405 -7.51 11.91 -7.46
C PHE A 405 -8.37 10.67 -7.28
N LEU A 406 -8.46 9.86 -8.33
CA LEU A 406 -9.14 8.58 -8.29
C LEU A 406 -8.14 7.46 -8.56
N ARG A 407 -8.17 6.42 -7.71
CA ARG A 407 -7.37 5.21 -7.83
C ARG A 407 -8.30 4.00 -7.97
N PRO A 408 -8.67 3.61 -9.21
CA PRO A 408 -9.45 2.39 -9.45
C PRO A 408 -8.73 1.15 -8.95
N ASN A 409 -9.47 0.25 -8.32
CA ASN A 409 -8.93 -0.99 -7.77
C ASN A 409 -8.77 -2.04 -8.89
N GLU A 410 -7.58 -2.61 -9.04
CA GLU A 410 -7.22 -3.57 -10.09
C GLU A 410 -7.89 -4.94 -9.86
N TYR A 411 -8.00 -5.36 -8.60
CA TYR A 411 -8.57 -6.64 -8.21
C TYR A 411 -10.10 -6.62 -8.13
N GLU A 412 -10.68 -5.46 -7.81
CA GLU A 412 -12.13 -5.21 -7.75
C GLU A 412 -12.47 -3.95 -8.55
N PRO A 413 -12.59 -4.03 -9.90
CA PRO A 413 -12.76 -2.86 -10.79
C PRO A 413 -13.99 -2.00 -10.52
N ASP A 414 -14.91 -2.49 -9.69
CA ASP A 414 -16.07 -1.76 -9.21
C ASP A 414 -15.80 -0.94 -7.94
N LYS A 415 -14.57 -0.93 -7.42
CA LYS A 415 -14.09 -0.11 -6.30
C LYS A 415 -13.01 0.87 -6.74
N ALA A 416 -12.93 2.00 -6.06
CA ALA A 416 -11.85 2.97 -6.22
C ALA A 416 -11.64 3.76 -4.93
N PHE A 417 -10.40 4.19 -4.68
CA PHE A 417 -10.14 5.24 -3.70
C PHE A 417 -10.24 6.62 -4.34
N LEU A 418 -10.83 7.56 -3.61
CA LEU A 418 -10.94 8.96 -3.97
C LEU A 418 -10.19 9.79 -2.92
N ILE A 419 -9.14 10.48 -3.34
CA ILE A 419 -8.29 11.33 -2.50
C ILE A 419 -8.61 12.78 -2.82
N VAL A 420 -8.92 13.59 -1.80
CA VAL A 420 -9.31 14.99 -1.97
C VAL A 420 -8.44 15.89 -1.09
N TYR A 421 -7.67 16.77 -1.73
CA TYR A 421 -7.09 17.95 -1.09
C TYR A 421 -7.95 19.17 -1.43
N ASN A 422 -8.66 19.71 -0.46
CA ASN A 422 -9.63 20.79 -0.60
C ASN A 422 -9.04 22.13 -0.14
N TRP A 423 -8.23 22.72 -1.01
CA TRP A 423 -7.54 23.98 -0.74
C TRP A 423 -8.45 25.18 -0.47
N PRO A 424 -9.63 25.32 -1.13
CA PRO A 424 -10.62 26.32 -0.76
C PRO A 424 -11.20 26.17 0.65
N ARG A 425 -10.98 25.02 1.32
CA ARG A 425 -11.53 24.68 2.63
C ARG A 425 -13.06 24.81 2.70
N THR A 426 -13.72 24.53 1.59
CA THR A 426 -15.19 24.53 1.50
C THR A 426 -15.78 23.30 2.18
N ALA A 427 -17.04 23.37 2.64
CA ALA A 427 -17.68 22.21 3.27
C ALA A 427 -17.97 21.05 2.29
N ARG A 428 -17.96 21.32 0.98
CA ARG A 428 -18.27 20.37 -0.09
C ARG A 428 -17.39 20.61 -1.30
N VAL A 429 -16.93 19.52 -1.91
CA VAL A 429 -16.14 19.53 -3.14
C VAL A 429 -16.95 18.93 -4.28
N ARG A 430 -16.91 19.56 -5.45
CA ARG A 430 -17.54 19.05 -6.68
C ARG A 430 -16.67 17.98 -7.31
N VAL A 431 -17.19 16.76 -7.43
CA VAL A 431 -16.49 15.60 -7.98
C VAL A 431 -17.21 15.04 -9.20
N ASP A 432 -16.60 15.14 -10.38
CA ASP A 432 -17.11 14.53 -11.61
C ASP A 432 -16.65 13.07 -11.72
N LEU A 433 -17.31 12.19 -10.96
CA LEU A 433 -16.95 10.76 -10.90
C LEU A 433 -17.15 10.05 -12.25
N ALA A 434 -18.13 10.47 -13.05
CA ALA A 434 -18.37 9.88 -14.38
C ALA A 434 -17.19 10.12 -15.31
N LYS A 435 -16.65 11.34 -15.33
CA LYS A 435 -15.46 11.69 -16.11
C LYS A 435 -14.18 11.06 -15.54
N LEU A 436 -13.99 11.14 -14.22
CA LEU A 436 -12.79 10.63 -13.55
C LEU A 436 -12.64 9.11 -13.70
N TRP A 437 -13.75 8.37 -13.55
CA TRP A 437 -13.73 6.91 -13.58
C TRP A 437 -14.18 6.31 -14.92
N ARG A 438 -14.58 7.15 -15.88
CA ARG A 438 -15.12 6.73 -17.19
C ARG A 438 -16.30 5.74 -17.07
N LEU A 439 -17.11 5.88 -16.01
CA LEU A 439 -18.28 5.06 -15.79
C LEU A 439 -19.46 5.50 -16.66
N LYS A 440 -20.33 4.56 -17.03
CA LYS A 440 -21.54 4.86 -17.81
C LYS A 440 -22.54 5.65 -16.97
N LEU A 441 -23.27 6.58 -17.59
CA LEU A 441 -24.41 7.24 -16.96
C LEU A 441 -25.44 6.19 -16.49
N GLY A 442 -26.08 6.45 -15.36
CA GLY A 442 -26.98 5.53 -14.68
C GLY A 442 -26.29 4.50 -13.77
N THR A 443 -24.96 4.35 -13.83
CA THR A 443 -24.19 3.46 -12.92
C THR A 443 -24.46 3.87 -11.48
N PRO A 444 -24.89 2.94 -10.60
CA PRO A 444 -25.06 3.26 -9.19
C PRO A 444 -23.71 3.58 -8.57
N PHE A 445 -23.68 4.45 -7.58
CA PHE A 445 -22.48 4.67 -6.79
C PHE A 445 -22.81 4.81 -5.31
N ARG A 446 -21.84 4.46 -4.47
CA ARG A 446 -21.81 4.73 -3.04
C ARG A 446 -20.43 5.22 -2.65
N ILE A 447 -20.36 6.32 -1.92
CA ILE A 447 -19.13 6.94 -1.42
C ILE A 447 -19.19 6.92 0.10
N VAL A 448 -18.23 6.29 0.74
CA VAL A 448 -18.08 6.25 2.22
C VAL A 448 -16.70 6.80 2.60
N SER A 449 -16.60 7.42 3.77
CA SER A 449 -15.30 7.82 4.32
C SER A 449 -14.46 6.57 4.61
N VAL A 450 -13.15 6.63 4.37
CA VAL A 450 -12.25 5.53 4.74
C VAL A 450 -12.08 5.40 6.26
N GLU A 451 -12.46 6.42 7.03
CA GLU A 451 -12.49 6.40 8.50
C GLU A 451 -13.68 5.58 9.05
N ASP A 452 -14.73 5.36 8.25
CA ASP A 452 -15.93 4.59 8.60
C ASP A 452 -16.57 3.97 7.33
N ILE A 453 -15.91 2.97 6.76
CA ILE A 453 -16.35 2.36 5.49
C ILE A 453 -17.69 1.61 5.60
N TRP A 454 -18.06 1.15 6.79
CA TRP A 454 -19.35 0.48 7.03
C TRP A 454 -20.45 1.45 7.44
N GLY A 455 -20.11 2.73 7.59
CA GLY A 455 -20.99 3.79 8.06
C GLY A 455 -21.97 4.32 7.03
N ARG A 456 -22.45 5.53 7.33
CA ARG A 456 -23.34 6.27 6.45
C ARG A 456 -22.57 6.76 5.22
N PRO A 457 -23.16 6.67 4.02
CA PRO A 457 -22.51 7.19 2.83
C PRO A 457 -22.43 8.71 2.89
N ALA A 458 -21.28 9.26 2.49
CA ALA A 458 -21.12 10.69 2.24
C ALA A 458 -21.95 11.14 1.02
N ALA A 459 -22.07 10.26 0.02
CA ALA A 459 -22.98 10.41 -1.11
C ALA A 459 -23.33 9.04 -1.71
N GLU A 460 -24.55 8.88 -2.22
CA GLU A 460 -24.96 7.70 -2.98
C GLU A 460 -26.02 8.08 -4.02
N GLY A 461 -26.11 7.32 -5.11
CA GLY A 461 -27.05 7.63 -6.17
C GLY A 461 -26.78 6.86 -7.45
N ARG A 462 -27.15 7.48 -8.58
CA ARG A 462 -26.79 7.03 -9.93
C ARG A 462 -26.12 8.18 -10.65
N LEU A 463 -25.07 7.88 -11.41
CA LEU A 463 -24.35 8.89 -12.19
C LEU A 463 -25.28 9.56 -13.20
N SER A 464 -25.52 10.86 -13.05
CA SER A 464 -26.34 11.66 -13.98
C SER A 464 -25.51 12.36 -15.06
N GLY A 465 -24.20 12.47 -14.86
CA GLY A 465 -23.28 13.29 -15.67
C GLY A 465 -23.00 14.66 -15.05
N GLU A 466 -23.75 15.03 -14.00
CA GLU A 466 -23.45 16.21 -13.19
C GLU A 466 -22.44 15.88 -12.08
N PRO A 467 -21.57 16.83 -11.68
CA PRO A 467 -20.68 16.65 -10.54
C PRO A 467 -21.44 16.34 -9.25
N ILE A 468 -20.90 15.43 -8.46
CA ILE A 468 -21.39 15.07 -7.13
C ILE A 468 -20.88 16.12 -6.13
N GLU A 469 -21.78 16.70 -5.34
CA GLU A 469 -21.44 17.55 -4.20
C GLU A 469 -21.01 16.66 -3.03
N LEU A 470 -19.71 16.38 -2.93
CA LEU A 470 -19.15 15.49 -1.91
C LEU A 470 -18.87 16.26 -0.62
N PRO A 471 -19.54 15.95 0.50
CA PRO A 471 -19.22 16.56 1.79
C PRO A 471 -17.81 16.19 2.23
N MET A 472 -17.05 17.17 2.73
CA MET A 472 -15.76 16.90 3.37
C MET A 472 -16.00 16.37 4.78
N THR A 473 -15.53 15.16 5.06
CA THR A 473 -15.68 14.47 6.36
C THR A 473 -14.33 13.97 6.88
N GLY A 474 -14.26 13.63 8.16
CA GLY A 474 -13.07 13.07 8.80
C GLY A 474 -12.29 14.08 9.63
N VAL A 475 -11.25 13.61 10.30
CA VAL A 475 -10.50 14.41 11.29
C VAL A 475 -9.73 15.58 10.65
N TYR A 476 -9.41 15.47 9.36
CA TYR A 476 -8.67 16.49 8.60
C TYR A 476 -9.57 17.35 7.70
N ALA A 477 -10.89 17.22 7.82
CA ALA A 477 -11.82 18.11 7.15
C ALA A 477 -11.70 19.56 7.70
N PRO A 478 -11.94 20.58 6.86
CA PRO A 478 -12.35 20.47 5.47
C PRO A 478 -11.19 20.29 4.50
N GLU A 479 -9.92 20.31 4.93
CA GLU A 479 -8.78 20.43 4.02
C GLU A 479 -8.39 19.12 3.33
N PHE A 480 -8.51 17.97 3.99
CA PHE A 480 -8.15 16.69 3.41
C PHE A 480 -9.15 15.60 3.79
N ALA A 481 -9.47 14.72 2.82
CA ALA A 481 -10.28 13.53 3.07
C ALA A 481 -10.01 12.43 2.04
N CYS A 482 -10.22 11.19 2.44
CA CYS A 482 -10.18 10.02 1.58
C CYS A 482 -11.49 9.24 1.65
N TYR A 483 -11.93 8.70 0.52
CA TYR A 483 -13.17 7.94 0.41
C TYR A 483 -12.96 6.62 -0.33
N LEU A 484 -13.74 5.62 0.03
CA LEU A 484 -13.96 4.43 -0.78
C LEU A 484 -15.22 4.65 -1.62
N VAL A 485 -15.08 4.50 -2.93
CA VAL A 485 -16.15 4.59 -3.91
C VAL A 485 -16.45 3.19 -4.44
N THR A 486 -17.71 2.76 -4.39
CA THR A 486 -18.18 1.56 -5.08
C THR A 486 -19.14 1.93 -6.21
N SER A 487 -19.06 1.23 -7.33
CA SER A 487 -19.93 1.40 -8.52
C SER A 487 -21.07 0.36 -8.58
N LYS A 488 -21.31 -0.31 -7.46
CA LYS A 488 -22.46 -1.19 -7.20
C LYS A 488 -23.14 -0.76 -5.89
N ARG A 489 -24.39 -1.21 -5.70
CA ARG A 489 -25.15 -0.92 -4.46
C ARG A 489 -24.75 -1.80 -3.28
N ASP A 490 -23.91 -2.80 -3.51
CA ASP A 490 -23.54 -3.75 -2.46
C ASP A 490 -22.72 -3.05 -1.37
N LYS A 491 -22.80 -3.59 -0.15
CA LYS A 491 -22.02 -3.09 0.98
C LYS A 491 -20.52 -3.29 0.67
N PRO A 492 -19.67 -2.33 1.08
CA PRO A 492 -18.24 -2.31 0.74
C PRO A 492 -17.46 -3.53 1.23
#